data_AF-A0AAV0PLQ5-F1
#
_entry.id   AF-A0AAV0PLQ5-F1
#
_cell.length_a   1.000
_cell.length_b   1.000
_cell.length_c   1.000
_cell.angle_alpha   90.00
_cell.angle_beta   90.00
_cell.angle_gamma   90.00
#
_symmetry.space_group_name_H-M   'P 1'
#
loop_
_entity.id
_entity.type
_entity.pdbx_description
1 polymer ?
#
loop_
_entity_poly.entity_id
_entity_poly.type
_entity_poly.pdbx_seq_one_letter_code
_entity_poly.pdbx_strand_id
1 'polypeptide(L)'
;MKNKQTTQIFTNADKVHALKALSRLGLEDCFEGIICFETLNPTHKTAASDDEDDVAFVGPDSSAAANATTAPPPPTHHNNSPAPVEIFDIIAHFANNPNSNSNSNSNNSTLLPKSPIVCKPSEAAIERALNIANLNPQRTLFFEDSVRNIQSGKRVGLHTVLVGTSQRVKGADYALESIHNLREAIPELWELADIVTIKSPSDKVAVEQSVTA
;
A
#
# COMPACT_ATOMS: atom_id res chain seq x y z
N MET A 1 2.77 9.81 -31.52
CA MET A 1 2.23 10.11 -30.18
C MET A 1 3.42 10.12 -29.23
N LYS A 2 3.66 11.19 -28.47
CA LYS A 2 4.73 11.21 -27.47
C LYS A 2 4.41 10.16 -26.40
N ASN A 3 5.40 9.41 -25.92
CA ASN A 3 5.22 8.46 -24.82
C ASN A 3 4.83 9.24 -23.56
N LYS A 4 3.53 9.38 -23.30
CA LYS A 4 3.02 10.03 -22.09
C LYS A 4 3.28 9.08 -20.91
N GLN A 5 3.92 9.59 -19.87
CA GLN A 5 4.03 8.88 -18.60
C GLN A 5 2.77 9.14 -17.78
N THR A 6 2.17 8.06 -17.27
CA THR A 6 1.05 8.13 -16.33
C THR A 6 1.60 8.21 -14.91
N THR A 7 1.25 9.28 -14.20
CA THR A 7 1.65 9.48 -12.80
C THR A 7 0.43 9.36 -11.90
N GLN A 8 0.52 8.51 -10.89
CA GLN A 8 -0.55 8.21 -9.95
C GLN A 8 -0.07 8.48 -8.51
N ILE A 9 -0.95 8.97 -7.64
CA ILE A 9 -0.70 8.97 -6.19
C ILE A 9 -1.21 7.65 -5.61
N PHE A 10 -0.38 6.97 -4.82
CA PHE A 10 -0.82 5.83 -4.03
C PHE A 10 -0.50 6.05 -2.55
N THR A 11 -1.53 6.26 -1.72
CA THR A 11 -1.37 6.63 -0.30
C THR A 11 -2.24 5.78 0.62
N ASN A 12 -1.78 5.58 1.87
CA ASN A 12 -2.59 4.98 2.93
C ASN A 12 -3.53 5.99 3.61
N ALA A 13 -3.37 7.29 3.32
CA ALA A 13 -4.26 8.33 3.82
C ALA A 13 -5.62 8.31 3.11
N ASP A 14 -6.58 9.04 3.69
CA ASP A 14 -7.87 9.32 3.07
C ASP A 14 -7.76 10.33 1.91
N LYS A 15 -8.80 10.43 1.10
CA LYS A 15 -8.83 11.30 -0.09
C LYS A 15 -8.72 12.79 0.28
N VAL A 16 -9.34 13.20 1.38
CA VAL A 16 -9.36 14.61 1.82
C VAL A 16 -7.95 15.05 2.21
N HIS A 17 -7.24 14.20 2.95
CA HIS A 17 -5.85 14.45 3.33
C HIS A 17 -4.94 14.55 2.10
N ALA A 18 -5.06 13.62 1.15
CA ALA A 18 -4.24 13.62 -0.07
C ALA A 18 -4.43 14.90 -0.89
N LEU A 19 -5.69 15.31 -1.13
CA LEU A 19 -6.01 16.54 -1.87
C LEU A 19 -5.51 17.79 -1.17
N LYS A 20 -5.64 17.86 0.16
CA LYS A 20 -5.14 19.00 0.95
C LYS A 20 -3.61 19.12 0.87
N ALA A 21 -2.89 17.99 0.87
CA ALA A 21 -1.44 18.00 0.71
C ALA A 21 -1.03 18.47 -0.70
N LEU A 22 -1.67 17.95 -1.75
CA LEU A 22 -1.41 18.37 -3.14
C LEU A 22 -1.66 19.87 -3.33
N SER A 23 -2.75 20.40 -2.76
CA SER A 23 -3.08 21.82 -2.90
C SER A 23 -2.07 22.75 -2.23
N ARG A 24 -1.58 22.37 -1.05
CA ARG A 24 -0.53 23.13 -0.37
C ARG A 24 0.80 23.13 -1.13
N LEU A 25 1.03 22.13 -1.97
CA LEU A 25 2.24 22.00 -2.78
C LEU A 25 2.06 22.57 -4.20
N GLY A 26 0.84 22.96 -4.60
CA GLY A 26 0.53 23.41 -5.97
C GLY A 26 0.67 22.30 -7.01
N LEU A 27 0.30 21.06 -6.64
CA LEU A 27 0.46 19.86 -7.47
C LEU A 27 -0.90 19.20 -7.81
N GLU A 28 -2.02 19.91 -7.71
CA GLU A 28 -3.35 19.33 -7.92
C GLU A 28 -3.52 18.70 -9.31
N ASP A 29 -2.93 19.31 -10.35
CA ASP A 29 -3.08 18.90 -11.75
C ASP A 29 -1.92 18.03 -12.27
N CYS A 30 -1.00 17.61 -11.39
CA CYS A 30 0.20 16.86 -11.79
C CYS A 30 -0.01 15.34 -11.88
N PHE A 31 -1.13 14.83 -11.37
CA PHE A 31 -1.40 13.39 -11.23
C PHE A 31 -2.69 13.00 -11.94
N GLU A 32 -2.69 11.87 -12.63
CA GLU A 32 -3.86 11.35 -13.36
C GLU A 32 -4.91 10.76 -12.42
N GLY A 33 -4.51 10.39 -11.20
CA GLY A 33 -5.40 9.80 -10.22
C GLY A 33 -4.77 9.67 -8.84
N ILE A 34 -5.65 9.46 -7.85
CA ILE A 34 -5.30 9.23 -6.45
C ILE A 34 -5.94 7.92 -6.01
N ILE A 35 -5.09 6.95 -5.68
CA ILE A 35 -5.46 5.69 -5.04
C ILE A 35 -5.20 5.85 -3.55
N CYS A 36 -6.27 6.00 -2.79
CA CYS A 36 -6.27 6.28 -1.36
C CYS A 36 -7.05 5.19 -0.59
N PHE A 37 -7.19 5.36 0.72
CA PHE A 37 -7.88 4.40 1.60
C PHE A 37 -9.26 3.99 1.04
N GLU A 38 -10.10 4.96 0.69
CA GLU A 38 -11.47 4.73 0.21
C GLU A 38 -11.50 4.02 -1.15
N THR A 39 -10.47 4.24 -1.98
CA THR A 39 -10.35 3.58 -3.29
C THR A 39 -10.05 2.09 -3.12
N LEU A 40 -9.23 1.74 -2.12
CA LEU A 40 -8.89 0.36 -1.81
C LEU A 40 -9.93 -0.34 -0.93
N ASN A 41 -10.69 0.42 -0.14
CA ASN A 41 -11.64 -0.09 0.84
C ASN A 41 -13.02 0.53 0.64
N PRO A 42 -13.68 0.31 -0.51
CA PRO A 42 -15.02 0.82 -0.73
C PRO A 42 -15.96 0.18 0.28
N THR A 43 -16.59 1.00 1.11
CA THR A 43 -17.74 0.57 1.90
C THR A 43 -18.90 0.42 0.94
N HIS A 44 -19.60 -0.72 0.96
CA HIS A 44 -20.80 -0.91 0.15
C HIS A 44 -21.87 0.09 0.62
N LYS A 45 -21.88 1.30 0.06
CA LYS A 45 -22.99 2.23 0.17
C LYS A 45 -24.03 1.78 -0.86
N THR A 46 -24.79 0.74 -0.52
CA THR A 46 -26.08 0.51 -1.18
C THR A 46 -26.86 1.82 -1.11
N ALA A 47 -27.29 2.31 -2.26
CA ALA A 47 -28.05 3.54 -2.42
C ALA A 47 -29.35 3.46 -1.60
N ALA A 48 -29.35 4.02 -0.38
CA ALA A 48 -30.49 4.63 0.32
C ALA A 48 -30.12 4.84 1.80
N SER A 49 -29.59 6.02 2.12
CA SER A 49 -29.91 6.82 3.32
C SER A 49 -28.86 7.92 3.45
N ASP A 50 -29.28 9.14 3.13
CA ASP A 50 -28.69 10.34 3.70
C ASP A 50 -29.04 10.32 5.18
N ASP A 51 -28.08 9.97 6.04
CA ASP A 51 -28.03 10.39 7.44
C ASP A 51 -26.56 10.35 7.87
N GLU A 52 -26.04 11.53 8.21
CA GLU A 52 -24.71 11.75 8.76
C GLU A 52 -24.73 11.33 10.23
N ASP A 53 -24.32 10.11 10.54
CA ASP A 53 -24.05 9.71 11.92
C ASP A 53 -22.53 9.52 12.12
N ASP A 54 -21.95 10.51 12.80
CA ASP A 54 -20.63 10.46 13.41
C ASP A 54 -20.52 9.23 14.33
N VAL A 55 -19.90 8.16 13.84
CA VAL A 55 -19.50 7.05 14.71
C VAL A 55 -18.31 7.48 15.56
N ALA A 56 -18.60 8.09 16.70
CA ALA A 56 -17.61 8.37 17.73
C ALA A 56 -16.88 7.06 18.11
N PHE A 57 -15.57 7.05 17.93
CA PHE A 57 -14.68 6.00 18.43
C PHE A 57 -14.66 6.06 19.97
N VAL A 58 -15.56 5.32 20.61
CA VAL A 58 -15.55 5.14 22.06
C VAL A 58 -14.51 4.05 22.36
N GLY A 59 -13.35 4.47 22.86
CA GLY A 59 -12.35 3.55 23.39
C GLY A 59 -12.90 2.76 24.58
N PRO A 60 -12.38 1.55 24.88
CA PRO A 60 -12.86 0.78 26.02
C PRO A 60 -12.43 1.42 27.34
N ASP A 61 -13.41 1.85 28.13
CA ASP A 61 -13.20 2.36 29.49
C ASP A 61 -12.63 1.28 30.40
N SER A 62 -11.59 1.67 31.13
CA SER A 62 -10.84 0.84 32.07
C SER A 62 -11.54 0.77 33.43
N SER A 63 -12.65 0.04 33.56
CA SER A 63 -13.15 -0.40 34.88
C SER A 63 -14.36 -1.33 34.80
N ALA A 64 -14.16 -2.64 35.02
CA ALA A 64 -15.10 -3.49 35.77
C ALA A 64 -14.52 -4.89 35.97
N ALA A 65 -13.89 -5.11 37.12
CA ALA A 65 -13.85 -6.42 37.74
C ALA A 65 -15.18 -6.65 38.47
N ALA A 66 -15.87 -7.76 38.19
CA ALA A 66 -16.44 -8.69 39.19
C ALA A 66 -17.57 -9.58 38.63
N ASN A 67 -17.45 -10.87 38.99
CA ASN A 67 -18.47 -11.89 39.20
C ASN A 67 -19.17 -12.57 38.01
N ALA A 68 -18.69 -13.78 37.73
CA ALA A 68 -19.46 -14.86 37.13
C ALA A 68 -20.44 -15.46 38.17
N THR A 69 -21.73 -15.46 37.87
CA THR A 69 -22.72 -16.36 38.49
C THR A 69 -23.73 -16.80 37.44
N THR A 70 -23.96 -18.11 37.41
CA THR A 70 -24.72 -18.90 36.45
C THR A 70 -26.23 -18.59 36.40
N ALA A 71 -26.78 -18.36 35.22
CA ALA A 71 -28.20 -18.52 34.91
C ALA A 71 -28.39 -18.99 33.45
N PRO A 72 -29.36 -19.88 33.14
CA PRO A 72 -29.58 -20.43 31.80
C PRO A 72 -30.30 -19.44 30.86
N PRO A 73 -30.13 -19.54 29.53
CA PRO A 73 -30.71 -18.58 28.58
C PRO A 73 -32.23 -18.79 28.37
N PRO A 74 -33.01 -17.71 28.14
CA PRO A 74 -34.42 -17.79 27.76
C PRO A 74 -34.60 -18.18 26.27
N PRO A 75 -35.81 -18.64 25.86
CA PRO A 75 -36.01 -19.29 24.56
C PRO A 75 -35.93 -18.32 23.38
N THR A 76 -35.42 -18.85 22.26
CA THR A 76 -35.10 -18.12 21.03
C THR A 76 -36.34 -17.72 20.23
N HIS A 77 -36.54 -16.42 20.03
CA HIS A 77 -37.33 -15.90 18.91
C HIS A 77 -36.42 -15.67 17.70
N HIS A 78 -36.73 -16.33 16.59
CA HIS A 78 -36.09 -16.11 15.29
C HIS A 78 -36.38 -14.70 14.78
N ASN A 79 -35.36 -13.83 14.78
CA ASN A 79 -35.33 -12.63 13.97
C ASN A 79 -34.01 -12.62 13.18
N ASN A 80 -34.12 -12.43 11.86
CA ASN A 80 -33.00 -12.18 10.95
C ASN A 80 -32.33 -10.82 11.28
N SER A 81 -31.66 -10.73 12.43
CA SER A 81 -30.69 -9.65 12.69
C SER A 81 -29.38 -10.00 11.97
N PRO A 82 -28.68 -9.01 11.38
CA PRO A 82 -27.31 -9.24 10.93
C PRO A 82 -26.51 -9.77 12.12
N ALA A 83 -25.76 -10.85 11.89
CA ALA A 83 -24.92 -11.44 12.94
C ALA A 83 -24.05 -10.34 13.57
N PRO A 84 -23.89 -10.33 14.91
CA PRO A 84 -23.07 -9.34 15.58
C PRO A 84 -21.66 -9.36 14.98
N VAL A 85 -21.07 -8.18 14.77
CA VAL A 85 -19.68 -8.07 14.33
C VAL A 85 -18.80 -8.68 15.42
N GLU A 86 -18.28 -9.88 15.17
CA GLU A 86 -17.36 -10.53 16.10
C GLU A 86 -16.01 -9.81 16.05
N ILE A 87 -15.73 -8.99 17.07
CA ILE A 87 -14.42 -8.36 17.24
C ILE A 87 -13.45 -9.43 17.69
N PHE A 88 -12.40 -9.66 16.89
CA PHE A 88 -11.35 -10.59 17.27
C PHE A 88 -10.51 -10.03 18.41
N ASP A 89 -10.52 -10.69 19.57
CA ASP A 89 -9.72 -10.30 20.72
C ASP A 89 -8.26 -10.72 20.53
N ILE A 90 -7.47 -9.80 19.99
CA ILE A 90 -6.03 -9.97 19.76
C ILE A 90 -5.30 -10.18 21.09
N ILE A 91 -5.72 -9.53 22.17
CA ILE A 91 -5.06 -9.62 23.47
C ILE A 91 -5.25 -11.03 24.04
N ALA A 92 -6.49 -11.53 24.05
CA ALA A 92 -6.77 -12.89 24.48
C ALA A 92 -6.06 -13.94 23.59
N HIS A 93 -5.99 -13.70 22.27
CA HIS A 93 -5.29 -14.60 21.35
C HIS A 93 -3.81 -14.78 21.73
N PHE A 94 -3.09 -13.69 22.00
CA PHE A 94 -1.68 -13.75 22.40
C PHE A 94 -1.48 -14.20 23.85
N ALA A 95 -2.38 -13.85 24.76
CA ALA A 95 -2.34 -14.34 26.14
C ALA A 95 -2.49 -15.87 26.23
N ASN A 96 -3.28 -16.46 25.32
CA ASN A 96 -3.54 -17.90 25.28
C ASN A 96 -2.52 -18.70 24.45
N ASN A 97 -1.65 -18.05 23.65
CA ASN A 97 -0.62 -18.69 22.83
C ASN A 97 0.78 -18.06 23.04
N PRO A 98 1.37 -18.14 24.25
CA PRO A 98 2.62 -17.46 24.56
C PRO A 98 3.88 -18.04 23.85
N ASN A 99 3.77 -19.21 23.19
CA ASN A 99 4.93 -19.98 22.69
C ASN A 99 4.98 -20.24 21.16
N SER A 100 4.36 -19.41 20.32
CA SER A 100 4.47 -19.57 18.85
C SER A 100 5.85 -19.31 18.24
N ASN A 101 6.92 -19.15 19.04
CA ASN A 101 8.29 -19.02 18.57
C ASN A 101 9.13 -20.32 18.71
N SER A 102 8.53 -21.48 18.41
CA SER A 102 9.31 -22.71 18.22
C SER A 102 9.22 -23.17 16.77
N ASN A 103 10.39 -23.43 16.21
CA ASN A 103 10.66 -23.87 14.85
C ASN A 103 10.10 -25.30 14.63
N SER A 104 8.77 -25.42 14.61
CA SER A 104 8.03 -26.67 14.45
C SER A 104 7.31 -26.65 13.13
N ASN A 105 7.66 -27.61 12.27
CA ASN A 105 7.06 -27.89 10.97
C ASN A 105 5.64 -28.48 11.15
N SER A 106 4.76 -27.76 11.85
CA SER A 106 3.36 -28.12 12.05
C SER A 106 2.46 -27.08 11.39
N ASN A 107 1.59 -27.55 10.50
CA ASN A 107 0.76 -26.73 9.61
C ASN A 107 -0.38 -25.97 10.31
N ASN A 108 -0.29 -25.78 11.63
CA ASN A 108 -1.22 -24.98 12.44
C ASN A 108 -0.50 -23.75 13.00
N SER A 109 0.06 -22.94 12.11
CA SER A 109 0.38 -21.54 12.42
C SER A 109 -0.90 -20.86 12.88
N THR A 110 -0.93 -20.40 14.13
CA THR A 110 -2.02 -19.61 14.69
C THR A 110 -2.02 -18.21 14.06
N LEU A 111 -2.48 -18.14 12.82
CA LEU A 111 -2.60 -16.91 12.05
C LEU A 111 -3.68 -16.02 12.66
N LEU A 112 -3.34 -14.75 12.90
CA LEU A 112 -4.34 -13.71 13.13
C LEU A 112 -5.31 -13.67 11.94
N PRO A 113 -6.60 -13.35 12.17
CA PRO A 113 -7.53 -13.17 11.07
C PRO A 113 -7.00 -12.10 10.10
N LYS A 114 -7.24 -12.31 8.81
CA LYS A 114 -6.89 -11.30 7.80
C LYS A 114 -7.66 -10.01 8.12
N SER A 115 -6.93 -8.89 8.19
CA SER A 115 -7.57 -7.59 8.30
C SER A 115 -8.49 -7.37 7.09
N PRO A 116 -9.73 -6.88 7.29
CA PRO A 116 -10.57 -6.46 6.18
C PRO A 116 -10.01 -5.23 5.46
N ILE A 117 -9.07 -4.51 6.09
CA ILE A 117 -8.45 -3.32 5.53
C ILE A 117 -7.29 -3.68 4.61
N VAL A 118 -7.39 -3.23 3.37
CA VAL A 118 -6.37 -3.33 2.33
C VAL A 118 -5.59 -2.02 2.25
N CYS A 119 -4.33 -2.03 2.68
CA CYS A 119 -3.43 -0.89 2.61
C CYS A 119 -1.97 -1.33 2.47
N LYS A 120 -1.06 -0.41 2.13
CA LYS A 120 0.39 -0.71 2.13
C LYS A 120 0.82 -1.07 3.55
N PRO A 121 1.76 -2.03 3.74
CA PRO A 121 2.62 -2.66 2.74
C PRO A 121 2.04 -3.93 2.07
N SER A 122 0.74 -4.21 2.20
CA SER A 122 0.16 -5.42 1.59
C SER A 122 0.39 -5.49 0.09
N GLU A 123 0.88 -6.63 -0.42
CA GLU A 123 1.02 -6.88 -1.86
C GLU A 123 -0.33 -6.78 -2.58
N ALA A 124 -1.39 -7.29 -1.96
CA ALA A 124 -2.76 -7.16 -2.48
C ALA A 124 -3.20 -5.70 -2.64
N ALA A 125 -2.72 -4.78 -1.79
CA ALA A 125 -3.01 -3.35 -1.93
C ALA A 125 -2.32 -2.76 -3.16
N ILE A 126 -1.07 -3.16 -3.41
CA ILE A 126 -0.26 -2.73 -4.56
C ILE A 126 -0.83 -3.30 -5.85
N GLU A 127 -1.15 -4.60 -5.89
CA GLU A 127 -1.81 -5.26 -7.03
C GLU A 127 -3.15 -4.60 -7.37
N ARG A 128 -3.96 -4.32 -6.35
CA ARG A 128 -5.23 -3.60 -6.54
C ARG A 128 -5.01 -2.19 -7.09
N ALA A 129 -4.00 -1.47 -6.60
CA ALA A 129 -3.65 -0.15 -7.12
C ALA A 129 -3.25 -0.22 -8.61
N LEU A 130 -2.42 -1.19 -8.99
CA LEU A 130 -2.03 -1.41 -10.40
C LEU A 130 -3.22 -1.72 -11.29
N ASN A 131 -4.15 -2.56 -10.82
CA ASN A 131 -5.37 -2.90 -11.56
C ASN A 131 -6.27 -1.68 -11.75
N ILE A 132 -6.49 -0.87 -10.69
CA ILE A 132 -7.29 0.36 -10.77
C ILE A 132 -6.69 1.35 -11.77
N ALA A 133 -5.37 1.51 -11.76
CA ALA A 133 -4.67 2.43 -12.65
C ALA A 133 -4.34 1.83 -14.05
N ASN A 134 -4.70 0.57 -14.30
CA ASN A 134 -4.37 -0.18 -15.51
C ASN A 134 -2.86 -0.11 -15.86
N LEU A 135 -2.01 -0.34 -14.86
CA LEU A 135 -0.55 -0.25 -14.98
C LEU A 135 0.09 -1.64 -15.08
N ASN A 136 1.13 -1.75 -15.93
CA ASN A 136 1.97 -2.94 -15.98
C ASN A 136 3.08 -2.82 -14.91
N PRO A 137 3.19 -3.76 -13.96
CA PRO A 137 4.18 -3.69 -12.88
C PRO A 137 5.62 -3.59 -13.41
N GLN A 138 5.95 -4.35 -14.45
CA GLN A 138 7.30 -4.40 -15.03
C GLN A 138 7.69 -3.12 -15.78
N ARG A 139 6.77 -2.17 -15.96
CA ARG A 139 7.02 -0.87 -16.60
C ARG A 139 6.67 0.31 -15.68
N THR A 140 6.46 0.05 -14.40
CA THR A 140 6.02 1.06 -13.42
C THR A 140 7.11 1.29 -12.38
N LEU A 141 7.45 2.56 -12.16
CA LEU A 141 8.31 3.02 -11.08
C LEU A 141 7.47 3.30 -9.83
N PHE A 142 7.94 2.85 -8.68
CA PHE A 142 7.29 3.02 -7.39
C PHE A 142 8.19 3.75 -6.40
N PHE A 143 7.82 5.00 -6.10
CA PHE A 143 8.54 5.90 -5.18
C PHE A 143 7.90 5.84 -3.80
N GLU A 144 8.69 5.48 -2.79
CA GLU A 144 8.24 5.35 -1.40
C GLU A 144 9.40 5.63 -0.43
N ASP A 145 9.08 6.10 0.76
CA ASP A 145 10.03 6.30 1.87
C ASP A 145 10.06 5.10 2.84
N SER A 146 9.01 4.30 2.86
CA SER A 146 8.91 3.10 3.69
C SER A 146 9.59 1.89 3.05
N VAL A 147 10.64 1.37 3.70
CA VAL A 147 11.32 0.13 3.32
C VAL A 147 10.35 -1.05 3.16
N ARG A 148 9.34 -1.16 4.03
CA ARG A 148 8.33 -2.23 3.95
C ARG A 148 7.46 -2.11 2.70
N ASN A 149 7.11 -0.88 2.33
CA ASN A 149 6.31 -0.62 1.13
C ASN A 149 7.13 -0.94 -0.12
N ILE A 150 8.40 -0.47 -0.17
CA ILE A 150 9.35 -0.76 -1.26
C ILE A 150 9.55 -2.25 -1.47
N GLN A 151 9.82 -3.01 -0.40
CA GLN A 151 10.03 -4.45 -0.51
C GLN A 151 8.81 -5.18 -1.07
N SER A 152 7.61 -4.73 -0.71
CA SER A 152 6.37 -5.33 -1.19
C SER A 152 6.11 -4.96 -2.65
N GLY A 153 6.38 -3.71 -3.04
CA GLY A 153 6.33 -3.30 -4.45
C GLY A 153 7.29 -4.11 -5.33
N LYS A 154 8.50 -4.40 -4.82
CA LYS A 154 9.46 -5.23 -5.55
C LYS A 154 8.98 -6.66 -5.75
N ARG A 155 8.29 -7.25 -4.76
CA ARG A 155 7.73 -8.61 -4.88
C ARG A 155 6.58 -8.69 -5.88
N VAL A 156 5.80 -7.62 -6.03
CA VAL A 156 4.77 -7.48 -7.08
C VAL A 156 5.38 -7.19 -8.47
N GLY A 157 6.69 -6.93 -8.55
CA GLY A 157 7.41 -6.76 -9.81
C GLY A 157 7.57 -5.30 -10.26
N LEU A 158 7.38 -4.34 -9.36
CA LEU A 158 7.64 -2.93 -9.64
C LEU A 158 9.15 -2.63 -9.67
N HIS A 159 9.52 -1.61 -10.45
CA HIS A 159 10.82 -0.95 -10.27
C HIS A 159 10.71 0.00 -9.08
N THR A 160 11.59 -0.13 -8.09
CA THR A 160 11.39 0.54 -6.80
C THR A 160 12.46 1.58 -6.50
N VAL A 161 12.03 2.74 -6.00
CA VAL A 161 12.89 3.86 -5.65
C VAL A 161 12.62 4.26 -4.20
N LEU A 162 13.57 3.95 -3.32
CA LEU A 162 13.51 4.37 -1.92
C LEU A 162 13.92 5.84 -1.81
N VAL A 163 13.07 6.69 -1.23
CA VAL A 163 13.32 8.14 -1.10
C VAL A 163 13.60 8.50 0.36
N GLY A 164 14.49 9.46 0.59
CA GLY A 164 14.90 9.92 1.92
C GLY A 164 16.26 9.37 2.40
N THR A 165 16.96 8.60 1.56
CA THR A 165 18.29 8.03 1.88
C THR A 165 19.09 7.70 0.62
N SER A 166 20.42 7.84 0.69
CA SER A 166 21.35 7.34 -0.33
C SER A 166 21.64 5.84 -0.19
N GLN A 167 21.26 5.22 0.92
CA GLN A 167 21.57 3.83 1.20
C GLN A 167 20.52 2.89 0.59
N ARG A 168 20.93 2.15 -0.44
CA ARG A 168 20.09 1.12 -1.07
C ARG A 168 19.94 -0.09 -0.16
N VAL A 169 18.70 -0.56 -0.01
CA VAL A 169 18.35 -1.73 0.80
C VAL A 169 17.84 -2.87 -0.09
N LYS A 170 17.79 -4.09 0.45
CA LYS A 170 17.15 -5.22 -0.24
C LYS A 170 15.70 -4.87 -0.58
N GLY A 171 15.36 -4.95 -1.86
CA GLY A 171 14.04 -4.61 -2.38
C GLY A 171 13.94 -3.23 -3.03
N ALA A 172 14.96 -2.37 -2.91
CA ALA A 172 15.05 -1.10 -3.62
C ALA A 172 15.97 -1.24 -4.84
N ASP A 173 15.53 -0.87 -6.04
CA ASP A 173 16.40 -0.79 -7.22
C ASP A 173 17.27 0.47 -7.18
N TYR A 174 16.68 1.57 -6.73
CA TYR A 174 17.31 2.87 -6.56
C TYR A 174 17.09 3.40 -5.14
N ALA A 175 17.97 4.29 -4.70
CA ALA A 175 17.82 5.06 -3.46
C ALA A 175 18.18 6.52 -3.72
N LEU A 176 17.35 7.45 -3.28
CA LEU A 176 17.52 8.89 -3.44
C LEU A 176 17.41 9.58 -2.08
N GLU A 177 18.35 10.48 -1.75
CA GLU A 177 18.24 11.30 -0.53
C GLU A 177 17.04 12.24 -0.60
N SER A 178 16.74 12.78 -1.78
CA SER A 178 15.57 13.62 -2.03
C SER A 178 14.91 13.29 -3.36
N ILE A 179 13.58 13.43 -3.42
CA ILE A 179 12.82 13.31 -4.66
C ILE A 179 13.26 14.36 -5.71
N HIS A 180 13.86 15.47 -5.28
CA HIS A 180 14.37 16.50 -6.19
C HIS A 180 15.57 16.03 -7.03
N ASN A 181 16.28 14.98 -6.60
CA ASN A 181 17.39 14.39 -7.36
C ASN A 181 16.93 13.46 -8.49
N LEU A 182 15.62 13.30 -8.69
CA LEU A 182 15.08 12.33 -9.65
C LEU A 182 15.57 12.58 -11.09
N ARG A 183 15.73 13.84 -11.51
CA ARG A 183 16.22 14.19 -12.85
C ARG A 183 17.63 13.69 -13.11
N GLU A 184 18.51 13.78 -12.12
CA GLU A 184 19.89 13.32 -12.23
C GLU A 184 19.98 11.80 -12.11
N ALA A 185 19.18 11.22 -11.21
CA ALA A 185 19.25 9.79 -10.92
C ALA A 185 18.56 8.90 -11.96
N ILE A 186 17.52 9.41 -12.63
CA ILE A 186 16.76 8.68 -13.66
C ILE A 186 16.52 9.63 -14.85
N PRO A 187 17.58 10.02 -15.59
CA PRO A 187 17.48 11.01 -16.68
C PRO A 187 16.61 10.52 -17.84
N GLU A 188 16.56 9.20 -18.06
CA GLU A 188 15.73 8.55 -19.09
C GLU A 188 14.24 8.90 -18.95
N LEU A 189 13.77 9.20 -17.73
CA LEU A 189 12.39 9.63 -17.48
C LEU A 189 12.10 10.99 -18.15
N TRP A 190 13.10 11.84 -18.36
CA TRP A 190 12.96 13.11 -19.08
C TRP A 190 13.30 12.99 -20.56
N GLU A 191 14.30 12.17 -20.92
CA GLU A 191 14.80 12.05 -22.30
C GLU A 191 13.84 11.31 -23.25
N LEU A 192 12.92 10.48 -22.72
CA LEU A 192 11.84 9.85 -23.50
C LEU A 192 10.90 10.88 -24.17
N ALA A 193 10.90 12.14 -23.73
CA ALA A 193 10.18 13.22 -24.38
C ALA A 193 10.87 13.71 -25.66
N ASP A 194 12.19 13.52 -25.78
CA ASP A 194 13.05 14.15 -26.80
C ASP A 194 13.47 13.18 -27.92
N ILE A 195 13.55 11.87 -27.65
CA ILE A 195 13.95 10.84 -28.64
C ILE A 195 12.96 10.71 -29.82
N VAL A 196 11.70 11.14 -29.66
CA VAL A 196 10.74 11.19 -30.80
C VAL A 196 11.16 12.22 -31.86
N THR A 197 12.04 13.16 -31.53
CA THR A 197 12.45 14.25 -32.42
C THR A 197 13.69 13.92 -33.25
N ILE A 198 14.53 12.98 -32.81
CA ILE A 198 15.78 12.65 -33.52
C ILE A 198 15.64 11.26 -34.14
N LYS A 199 15.24 11.25 -35.42
CA LYS A 199 15.47 10.13 -36.32
C LYS A 199 16.88 9.57 -36.10
N SER A 200 16.96 8.26 -35.92
CA SER A 200 18.19 7.48 -35.88
C SER A 200 19.12 7.80 -37.06
N PRO A 201 20.42 8.00 -36.77
CA PRO A 201 21.47 7.48 -37.62
C PRO A 201 22.16 6.30 -36.92
N SER A 202 22.36 5.29 -37.74
CA SER A 202 23.11 4.06 -37.56
C SER A 202 24.45 4.18 -36.81
N ASP A 203 24.83 3.03 -36.23
CA ASP A 203 26.17 2.44 -36.15
C ASP A 203 27.03 2.48 -34.86
N LYS A 204 27.27 1.25 -34.39
CA LYS A 204 28.53 0.67 -33.86
C LYS A 204 28.88 0.92 -32.40
N VAL A 205 28.50 -0.04 -31.56
CA VAL A 205 29.16 -0.32 -30.27
C VAL A 205 30.47 -1.07 -30.54
N ALA A 206 31.60 -0.46 -30.20
CA ALA A 206 32.91 -1.11 -30.19
C ALA A 206 33.11 -1.86 -28.86
N VAL A 207 33.71 -3.05 -28.94
CA VAL A 207 34.04 -3.94 -27.82
C VAL A 207 35.41 -3.55 -27.25
N GLU A 208 35.52 -3.39 -25.93
CA GLU A 208 36.78 -3.17 -25.21
C GLU A 208 37.68 -4.41 -25.28
N GLN A 209 38.98 -4.22 -25.56
CA GLN A 209 40.03 -5.22 -25.36
C GLN A 209 40.86 -4.85 -24.12
N SER A 210 41.00 -5.80 -23.19
CA SER A 210 41.94 -5.73 -22.08
C SER A 210 43.37 -5.97 -22.56
N VAL A 211 44.32 -5.13 -22.12
CA VAL A 211 45.76 -5.39 -22.22
C VAL A 211 46.32 -5.51 -20.80
N THR A 212 47.06 -6.58 -20.54
CA THR A 212 47.84 -6.78 -19.31
C THR A 212 49.28 -6.37 -19.57
N ALA A 213 49.88 -5.66 -18.61
CA ALA A 213 51.27 -5.22 -18.62
C ALA A 213 52.28 -6.37 -18.43
#